data_AF-A0A2W6ZY40-F1
#
_entry.id   AF-A0A2W6ZY40-F1
#
_cell.length_a   1.000
_cell.length_b   1.000
_cell.length_c   1.000
_cell.angle_alpha   90.00
_cell.angle_beta   90.00
_cell.angle_gamma   90.00
#
_symmetry.space_group_name_H-M   'P 1'
#
loop_
_entity.id
_entity.type
_entity.pdbx_description
1 polymer ?
#
loop_
_entity_poly.entity_id
_entity_poly.type
_entity_poly.pdbx_seq_one_letter_code
_entity_poly.pdbx_strand_id
1 'polypeptide(L)'
;MNQINLTLPWDMAGVDGLVAARALFGEAIDHLAPFQSMETELEGLPCAVLRLCDRNFRITYPGALDHIVRALQLQVWVKQLGWMGAIALPAEQFPAVAAQATVRSPHRLHGLPLHCAVPAQIAILPILLWYHPVADQPVLELHFAKAQSEDFYSLIRSFIDG
;
A
#
# COMPACT_ATOMS: atom_id res chain seq x y z
N MET A 1 -14.18 -20.95 4.09
CA MET A 1 -12.79 -20.51 3.89
C MET A 1 -12.84 -19.13 3.28
N ASN A 2 -12.49 -18.08 4.03
CA ASN A 2 -12.40 -16.74 3.45
C ASN A 2 -11.23 -16.73 2.48
N GLN A 3 -11.52 -16.41 1.21
CA GLN A 3 -10.51 -16.36 0.16
C GLN A 3 -9.60 -15.15 0.43
N ILE A 4 -8.33 -15.41 0.72
CA ILE A 4 -7.32 -14.35 0.82
C ILE A 4 -7.03 -13.86 -0.60
N ASN A 5 -7.44 -12.62 -0.91
CA ASN A 5 -7.23 -12.02 -2.22
C ASN A 5 -5.84 -11.37 -2.26
N LEU A 6 -4.99 -11.88 -3.14
CA LEU A 6 -3.68 -11.31 -3.42
C LEU A 6 -3.82 -10.20 -4.47
N THR A 7 -3.40 -8.99 -4.13
CA THR A 7 -3.35 -7.85 -5.05
C THR A 7 -1.91 -7.50 -5.42
N LEU A 8 -1.75 -6.79 -6.54
CA LEU A 8 -0.47 -6.27 -7.03
C LEU A 8 -0.58 -4.76 -7.21
N PRO A 9 -0.28 -3.97 -6.17
CA PRO A 9 -0.20 -2.52 -6.30
C PRO A 9 0.80 -2.11 -7.40
N TRP A 10 0.52 -0.97 -8.01
CA TRP A 10 1.45 -0.31 -8.91
C TRP A 10 2.48 0.48 -8.10
N ASP A 11 3.75 0.40 -8.50
CA ASP A 11 4.75 1.36 -8.05
C ASP A 11 5.05 2.33 -9.18
N MET A 12 5.10 3.62 -8.85
CA MET A 12 5.50 4.71 -9.73
C MET A 12 6.65 5.49 -9.09
N ALA A 13 7.77 5.63 -9.81
CA ALA A 13 8.88 6.44 -9.34
C ALA A 13 9.71 7.01 -10.49
N GLY A 14 10.46 8.07 -10.21
CA GLY A 14 11.33 8.72 -11.19
C GLY A 14 11.69 10.14 -10.80
N VAL A 15 12.47 10.84 -11.63
CA VAL A 15 12.84 12.23 -11.32
C VAL A 15 11.62 13.15 -11.31
N ASP A 16 10.62 12.83 -12.13
CA ASP A 16 9.36 13.56 -12.25
C ASP A 16 8.22 12.93 -11.43
N GLY A 17 8.52 12.04 -10.47
CA GLY A 17 7.50 11.25 -9.77
C GLY A 17 6.39 12.08 -9.11
N LEU A 18 6.75 13.19 -8.46
CA LEU A 18 5.77 14.11 -7.86
C LEU A 18 4.95 14.86 -8.92
N VAL A 19 5.58 15.25 -10.03
CA VAL A 19 4.91 15.94 -11.15
C VAL A 19 3.88 15.01 -11.79
N ALA A 20 4.26 13.74 -12.02
CA ALA A 20 3.36 12.71 -12.52
C ALA A 20 2.20 12.46 -11.55
N ALA A 21 2.48 12.30 -10.25
CA ALA A 21 1.45 12.09 -9.24
C ALA A 21 0.45 13.28 -9.17
N ARG A 22 0.95 14.52 -9.23
CA ARG A 22 0.09 15.72 -9.28
C ARG A 22 -0.76 15.77 -10.55
N ALA A 23 -0.21 15.40 -11.70
CA ALA A 23 -0.96 15.37 -12.95
C ALA A 23 -2.09 14.32 -12.93
N LEU A 24 -1.91 13.21 -12.20
CA LEU A 24 -2.89 12.13 -12.11
C LEU A 24 -3.94 12.35 -11.02
N PHE A 25 -3.54 12.88 -9.86
CA PHE A 25 -4.36 12.88 -8.64
C PHE A 25 -4.60 14.28 -8.06
N GLY A 26 -4.11 15.32 -8.73
CA GLY A 26 -4.27 16.71 -8.32
C GLY A 26 -3.28 17.20 -7.26
N GLU A 27 -3.46 18.45 -6.83
CA GLU A 27 -2.55 19.16 -5.92
C GLU A 27 -2.53 18.59 -4.50
N ALA A 28 -3.58 17.86 -4.09
CA ALA A 28 -3.66 17.26 -2.75
C ALA A 28 -2.47 16.32 -2.44
N ILE A 29 -1.87 15.70 -3.46
CA ILE A 29 -0.66 14.87 -3.34
C ILE A 29 0.51 15.62 -2.71
N ASP A 30 0.64 16.93 -2.94
CA ASP A 30 1.75 17.73 -2.42
C ASP A 30 1.73 17.80 -0.89
N HIS A 31 0.56 17.58 -0.27
CA HIS A 31 0.35 17.62 1.17
C HIS A 31 0.57 16.28 1.85
N LEU A 32 0.73 15.18 1.11
CA LEU A 32 1.06 13.89 1.71
C LEU A 32 2.51 13.89 2.19
N ALA A 33 2.72 13.65 3.48
CA ALA A 33 4.05 13.28 3.97
C ALA A 33 4.41 11.85 3.53
N PRO A 34 5.71 11.46 3.58
CA PRO A 34 6.08 10.05 3.41
C PRO A 34 5.31 9.13 4.36
N PHE A 35 4.82 8.03 3.81
CA PHE A 35 3.92 7.05 4.42
C PHE A 35 2.52 7.55 4.75
N GLN A 36 2.08 8.64 4.14
CA GLN A 36 0.66 9.02 4.12
C GLN A 36 0.04 8.68 2.77
N SER A 37 -1.26 8.40 2.79
CA SER A 37 -2.04 8.12 1.60
C SER A 37 -3.28 9.00 1.50
N MET A 38 -3.96 8.87 0.38
CA MET A 38 -5.31 9.36 0.18
C MET A 38 -6.04 8.45 -0.81
N GLU A 39 -7.36 8.48 -0.75
CA GLU A 39 -8.23 7.87 -1.74
C GLU A 39 -8.77 8.94 -2.65
N THR A 40 -8.91 8.58 -3.91
CA THR A 40 -9.36 9.48 -4.97
C THR A 40 -9.91 8.66 -6.12
N GLU A 41 -10.14 9.30 -7.25
CA GLU A 41 -10.59 8.67 -8.47
C GLU A 41 -9.61 8.96 -9.60
N LEU A 42 -9.35 7.95 -10.42
CA LEU A 42 -8.62 8.11 -11.68
C LEU A 42 -9.49 7.53 -12.79
N GLU A 43 -9.78 8.33 -13.82
CA GLU A 43 -10.69 7.95 -14.91
C GLU A 43 -12.06 7.44 -14.42
N GLY A 44 -12.56 7.99 -13.30
CA GLY A 44 -13.84 7.61 -12.68
C GLY A 44 -13.82 6.28 -11.92
N LEU A 45 -12.63 5.69 -11.73
CA LEU A 45 -12.46 4.47 -10.94
C LEU A 45 -11.79 4.78 -9.60
N PRO A 46 -12.25 4.18 -8.49
CA PRO A 46 -11.62 4.37 -7.18
C PRO A 46 -10.15 3.96 -7.19
N CYS A 47 -9.31 4.79 -6.58
CA CYS A 47 -7.91 4.48 -6.37
C CYS A 47 -7.42 4.98 -5.00
N ALA A 48 -6.37 4.33 -4.51
CA ALA A 48 -5.66 4.76 -3.31
C ALA A 48 -4.20 5.02 -3.67
N VAL A 49 -3.65 6.14 -3.20
CA VAL A 49 -2.28 6.58 -3.50
C VAL A 49 -1.53 6.77 -2.20
N LEU A 50 -0.47 6.00 -2.01
CA LEU A 50 0.46 6.07 -0.89
C LEU A 50 1.76 6.74 -1.34
N ARG A 51 2.19 7.79 -0.64
CA ARG A 51 3.51 8.37 -0.84
C ARG A 51 4.55 7.56 -0.07
N LEU A 52 5.45 6.87 -0.76
CA LEU A 52 6.54 6.11 -0.11
C LEU A 52 7.72 7.03 0.25
N CYS A 53 8.02 7.98 -0.64
CA CYS A 53 8.98 9.07 -0.40
C CYS A 53 8.68 10.23 -1.37
N ASP A 54 9.58 11.22 -1.47
CA ASP A 54 9.34 12.45 -2.22
C ASP A 54 8.85 12.23 -3.66
N ARG A 55 9.33 11.18 -4.33
CA ARG A 55 9.07 10.92 -5.76
C ARG A 55 8.63 9.48 -6.05
N ASN A 56 8.29 8.72 -5.02
CA ASN A 56 7.90 7.33 -5.15
C ASN A 56 6.51 7.15 -4.54
N PHE A 57 5.62 6.58 -5.34
CA PHE A 57 4.24 6.37 -4.98
C PHE A 57 3.88 4.91 -5.20
N ARG A 58 3.01 4.40 -4.34
CA ARG A 58 2.34 3.11 -4.50
C ARG A 58 0.86 3.37 -4.71
N ILE A 59 0.29 2.71 -5.70
CA ILE A 59 -1.07 2.97 -6.15
C ILE A 59 -1.84 1.66 -6.24
N THR A 60 -2.98 1.60 -5.56
CA THR A 60 -3.98 0.55 -5.77
C THR A 60 -5.01 1.10 -6.75
N TYR A 61 -4.95 0.62 -8.00
CA TYR A 61 -5.81 1.04 -9.10
C TYR A 61 -6.13 -0.16 -10.01
N PRO A 62 -7.42 -0.40 -10.33
CA PRO A 62 -7.82 -1.55 -11.13
C PRO A 62 -7.52 -1.43 -12.63
N GLY A 63 -7.26 -0.21 -13.13
CA GLY A 63 -6.99 0.03 -14.55
C GLY A 63 -5.52 -0.08 -14.96
N ALA A 64 -5.25 0.17 -16.24
CA ALA A 64 -3.92 0.14 -16.84
C ALA A 64 -3.13 1.44 -16.56
N LEU A 65 -2.65 1.60 -15.32
CA LEU A 65 -1.94 2.80 -14.88
C LEU A 65 -0.74 3.14 -15.76
N ASP A 66 -0.06 2.12 -16.28
CA ASP A 66 1.12 2.27 -17.14
C ASP A 66 0.82 2.98 -18.46
N HIS A 67 -0.35 2.76 -19.04
CA HIS A 67 -0.78 3.45 -20.25
C HIS A 67 -1.05 4.93 -19.99
N ILE A 68 -1.73 5.25 -18.88
CA ILE A 68 -2.06 6.62 -18.48
C ILE A 68 -0.78 7.41 -18.20
N VAL A 69 0.13 6.85 -17.39
CA VAL A 69 1.42 7.47 -17.05
C VAL A 69 2.29 7.66 -18.30
N ARG A 70 2.32 6.70 -19.22
CA ARG A 70 3.10 6.81 -20.47
C ARG A 70 2.67 8.00 -21.32
N ALA A 71 1.38 8.34 -21.33
CA ALA A 71 0.85 9.47 -22.08
C ALA A 71 1.36 10.83 -21.56
N LEU A 72 1.81 10.90 -20.31
CA LEU A 72 2.35 12.14 -19.71
C LEU A 72 3.74 12.51 -20.26
N GLN A 73 4.47 11.56 -20.87
CA GLN A 73 5.83 11.77 -21.39
C GLN A 73 6.85 12.29 -20.35
N LEU A 74 6.65 11.94 -19.08
CA LEU A 74 7.53 12.30 -17.96
C LEU A 74 8.60 11.22 -17.71
N GLN A 75 9.70 11.60 -17.02
CA GLN A 75 10.78 10.69 -16.65
C GLN A 75 10.42 9.88 -15.39
N VAL A 76 9.43 8.99 -15.55
CA VAL A 76 8.92 8.08 -14.53
C VAL A 76 8.83 6.65 -15.07
N TRP A 77 9.08 5.67 -14.21
CA TRP A 77 8.71 4.29 -14.45
C TRP A 77 7.49 3.94 -13.62
N VAL A 78 6.69 3.02 -14.15
CA VAL A 78 5.46 2.52 -13.52
C VAL A 78 5.38 1.03 -13.75
N LYS A 79 5.19 0.25 -12.68
CA LYS A 79 5.23 -1.21 -12.75
C LYS A 79 4.52 -1.87 -11.59
N GLN A 80 3.78 -2.94 -11.87
CA GLN A 80 3.44 -3.94 -10.86
C GLN A 80 4.64 -4.85 -10.62
N LEU A 81 5.17 -4.83 -9.41
CA LEU A 81 6.36 -5.59 -9.06
C LEU A 81 6.00 -7.06 -8.85
N GLY A 82 6.38 -7.92 -9.79
CA GLY A 82 6.03 -9.34 -9.78
C GLY A 82 6.47 -10.10 -8.52
N TRP A 83 7.50 -9.61 -7.82
CA TRP A 83 8.02 -10.17 -6.57
C TRP A 83 7.28 -9.68 -5.32
N MET A 84 6.45 -8.64 -5.41
CA MET A 84 5.70 -8.07 -4.29
C MET A 84 4.26 -8.57 -4.32
N GLY A 85 3.72 -8.91 -3.15
CA GLY A 85 2.30 -9.22 -2.96
C GLY A 85 1.68 -8.25 -1.95
N ALA A 86 0.37 -8.07 -2.04
CA ALA A 86 -0.42 -7.34 -1.08
C ALA A 86 -1.67 -8.14 -0.69
N ILE A 87 -2.02 -8.14 0.59
CA ILE A 87 -3.23 -8.78 1.13
C ILE A 87 -3.97 -7.78 1.99
N ALA A 88 -5.25 -7.56 1.70
CA ALA A 88 -6.12 -6.75 2.55
C ALA A 88 -6.75 -7.63 3.65
N LEU A 89 -6.60 -7.19 4.90
CA LEU A 89 -7.31 -7.73 6.05
C LEU A 89 -8.38 -6.74 6.53
N PRO A 90 -9.49 -7.24 7.11
CA PRO A 90 -10.42 -6.39 7.85
C PRO A 90 -9.72 -5.64 8.99
N ALA A 91 -10.11 -4.38 9.24
CA ALA A 91 -9.46 -3.55 10.26
C ALA A 91 -9.52 -4.14 11.68
N GLU A 92 -10.50 -5.00 11.97
CA GLU A 92 -10.63 -5.70 13.25
C GLU A 92 -9.44 -6.61 13.55
N GLN A 93 -8.70 -7.02 12.52
CA GLN A 93 -7.50 -7.85 12.65
C GLN A 93 -6.26 -7.04 13.05
N PHE A 94 -6.34 -5.71 13.00
CA PHE A 94 -5.18 -4.87 13.24
C PHE A 94 -4.58 -5.02 14.65
N PRO A 95 -5.34 -5.13 15.75
CA PRO A 95 -4.76 -5.38 17.08
C PRO A 95 -3.94 -6.67 17.15
N ALA A 96 -4.39 -7.75 16.51
CA ALA A 96 -3.67 -9.02 16.48
C ALA A 96 -2.37 -8.91 15.68
N VAL A 97 -2.41 -8.26 14.52
CA VAL A 97 -1.21 -7.96 13.71
C VAL A 97 -0.24 -7.06 14.48
N ALA A 98 -0.74 -6.00 15.12
CA ALA A 98 0.07 -5.05 15.86
C ALA A 98 0.74 -5.65 17.10
N ALA A 99 0.14 -6.66 17.72
CA ALA A 99 0.73 -7.38 18.85
C ALA A 99 1.93 -8.24 18.45
N GLN A 100 2.01 -8.68 17.19
CA GLN A 100 3.10 -9.52 16.68
C GLN A 100 4.13 -8.75 15.84
N ALA A 101 3.76 -7.56 15.36
CA ALA A 101 4.60 -6.72 14.53
C ALA A 101 5.49 -5.80 15.38
N THR A 102 6.73 -5.64 14.93
CA THR A 102 7.67 -4.66 15.46
C THR A 102 7.91 -3.57 14.44
N VAL A 103 8.11 -2.33 14.91
CA VAL A 103 8.39 -1.18 14.07
C VAL A 103 9.64 -0.48 14.54
N ARG A 104 10.36 0.13 13.60
CA ARG A 104 11.50 1.00 13.94
C ARG A 104 11.00 2.41 14.23
N SER A 105 11.64 3.06 15.21
CA SER A 105 11.42 4.49 15.43
C SER A 105 11.70 5.28 14.15
N PRO A 106 10.94 6.35 13.87
CA PRO A 106 9.93 6.98 14.74
C PRO A 106 8.52 6.36 14.63
N HIS A 107 8.32 5.31 13.83
CA HIS A 107 6.99 4.77 13.57
C HIS A 107 6.38 4.04 14.77
N ARG A 108 5.04 3.97 14.78
CA ARG A 108 4.24 3.30 15.82
C ARG A 108 3.07 2.57 15.18
N LEU A 109 2.73 1.40 15.72
CA LEU A 109 1.53 0.64 15.32
C LEU A 109 0.32 0.99 16.17
N HIS A 110 0.55 1.16 17.47
CA HIS A 110 -0.50 1.56 18.39
C HIS A 110 -1.00 2.95 18.02
N GLY A 111 -2.29 3.04 17.67
CA GLY A 111 -2.91 4.28 17.22
C GLY A 111 -2.47 4.75 15.83
N LEU A 112 -2.06 3.83 14.94
CA LEU A 112 -1.80 4.17 13.53
C LEU A 112 -3.07 4.79 12.92
N PRO A 113 -3.02 6.05 12.45
CA PRO A 113 -4.18 6.71 11.86
C PRO A 113 -4.60 6.05 10.54
N LEU A 114 -5.87 6.22 10.16
CA LEU A 114 -6.30 5.93 8.79
C LEU A 114 -5.50 6.77 7.79
N HIS A 115 -5.33 6.24 6.58
CA HIS A 115 -4.51 6.82 5.50
C HIS A 115 -3.02 6.91 5.83
N CYS A 116 -2.52 6.00 6.65
CA CYS A 116 -1.10 5.92 6.98
C CYS A 116 -0.56 4.51 6.71
N ALA A 117 0.72 4.46 6.35
CA ALA A 117 1.47 3.23 6.25
C ALA A 117 2.63 3.23 7.24
N VAL A 118 3.14 2.05 7.53
CA VAL A 118 4.27 1.86 8.43
C VAL A 118 5.07 0.63 8.05
N PRO A 119 6.39 0.77 7.82
CA PRO A 119 7.26 -0.38 7.67
C PRO A 119 7.36 -1.10 9.01
N ALA A 120 7.07 -2.40 8.99
CA ALA A 120 7.06 -3.25 10.16
C ALA A 120 7.77 -4.59 9.87
N GLN A 121 7.93 -5.38 10.90
CA GLN A 121 8.47 -6.72 10.82
C GLN A 121 7.62 -7.64 11.70
N ILE A 122 7.05 -8.70 11.13
CA ILE A 122 6.41 -9.76 11.90
C ILE A 122 7.33 -10.98 11.87
N ALA A 123 7.75 -11.44 13.06
CA ALA A 123 8.84 -12.39 13.19
C ALA A 123 10.11 -11.92 12.43
N ILE A 124 10.48 -12.58 11.33
CA ILE A 124 11.61 -12.21 10.47
C ILE A 124 11.17 -11.56 9.13
N LEU A 125 9.87 -11.43 8.90
CA LEU A 125 9.30 -11.02 7.63
C LEU A 125 9.15 -9.48 7.59
N PRO A 126 9.89 -8.78 6.72
CA PRO A 126 9.70 -7.35 6.51
C PRO A 126 8.41 -7.12 5.73
N ILE A 127 7.57 -6.23 6.25
CA ILE A 127 6.28 -5.89 5.65
C ILE A 127 6.04 -4.39 5.65
N LEU A 128 5.20 -3.92 4.73
CA LEU A 128 4.59 -2.60 4.83
C LEU A 128 3.14 -2.79 5.24
N LEU A 129 2.75 -2.24 6.39
CA LEU A 129 1.36 -2.16 6.81
C LEU A 129 0.79 -0.86 6.25
N TRP A 130 -0.34 -0.91 5.56
CA TRP A 130 -1.03 0.26 5.04
C TRP A 130 -2.48 0.24 5.52
N TYR A 131 -2.84 1.19 6.38
CA TYR A 131 -4.18 1.32 6.91
C TYR A 131 -4.95 2.38 6.14
N HIS A 132 -5.90 1.95 5.30
CA HIS A 132 -6.64 2.84 4.41
C HIS A 132 -8.02 2.27 4.08
N PRO A 133 -8.99 3.08 3.63
CA PRO A 133 -10.27 2.57 3.18
C PRO A 133 -10.21 1.92 1.79
N VAL A 134 -10.97 0.85 1.62
CA VAL A 134 -11.32 0.23 0.33
C VAL A 134 -12.84 0.10 0.28
N ALA A 135 -13.48 0.74 -0.70
CA ALA A 135 -14.94 0.84 -0.79
C ALA A 135 -15.57 1.33 0.54
N ASP A 136 -15.02 2.43 1.08
CA ASP A 136 -15.41 3.07 2.34
C ASP A 136 -15.27 2.21 3.61
N GLN A 137 -14.69 1.01 3.51
CA GLN A 137 -14.40 0.17 4.66
C GLN A 137 -12.92 0.26 5.02
N PRO A 138 -12.57 0.52 6.30
CA PRO A 138 -11.18 0.54 6.71
C PRO A 138 -10.59 -0.86 6.57
N VAL A 139 -9.44 -0.96 5.91
CA VAL A 139 -8.69 -2.21 5.73
C VAL A 139 -7.24 -2.03 6.11
N LEU A 140 -6.62 -3.10 6.59
CA LEU A 140 -5.19 -3.19 6.80
C LEU A 140 -4.59 -3.99 5.64
N GLU A 141 -4.01 -3.29 4.66
CA GLU A 141 -3.29 -3.90 3.56
C GLU A 141 -1.84 -4.22 3.97
N LEU A 142 -1.40 -5.44 3.71
CA LEU A 142 -0.09 -5.96 4.09
C LEU A 142 0.72 -6.23 2.84
N HIS A 143 1.81 -5.49 2.64
CA HIS A 143 2.73 -5.71 1.51
C HIS A 143 3.92 -6.54 1.95
N PHE A 144 4.25 -7.56 1.17
CA PHE A 144 5.33 -8.51 1.47
C PHE A 144 6.03 -8.99 0.20
N ALA A 145 7.22 -9.57 0.35
CA ALA A 145 7.90 -10.25 -0.76
C ALA A 145 7.27 -11.64 -0.98
N LYS A 146 6.82 -11.95 -2.20
CA LYS A 146 6.21 -13.25 -2.55
C LYS A 146 7.14 -14.43 -2.32
N ALA A 147 8.46 -14.22 -2.33
CA ALA A 147 9.43 -15.24 -1.96
C ALA A 147 9.21 -15.78 -0.54
N GLN A 148 8.51 -15.03 0.32
CA GLN A 148 8.17 -15.39 1.69
C GLN A 148 6.68 -15.74 1.85
N SER A 149 5.96 -15.99 0.75
CA SER A 149 4.51 -16.13 0.75
C SER A 149 4.00 -17.30 1.58
N GLU A 150 4.66 -18.46 1.60
CA GLU A 150 4.23 -19.60 2.43
C GLU A 150 4.24 -19.27 3.92
N ASP A 151 5.38 -18.75 4.41
CA ASP A 151 5.53 -18.31 5.80
C ASP A 151 4.52 -17.20 6.14
N PHE A 152 4.32 -16.27 5.20
CA PHE A 152 3.36 -15.19 5.34
C PHE A 152 1.92 -15.72 5.43
N TYR A 153 1.49 -16.62 4.55
CA TYR A 153 0.15 -17.19 4.60
C TYR A 153 -0.11 -18.00 5.88
N SER A 154 0.90 -18.73 6.36
CA SER A 154 0.81 -19.42 7.64
C SER A 154 0.56 -18.44 8.80
N LEU A 155 1.33 -17.35 8.82
CA LEU A 155 1.17 -16.27 9.78
C LEU A 155 -0.21 -15.60 9.67
N ILE A 156 -0.67 -15.26 8.47
CA ILE A 156 -1.96 -14.57 8.27
C ILE A 156 -3.15 -15.42 8.72
N ARG A 157 -3.12 -16.74 8.47
CA ARG A 157 -4.17 -17.64 8.96
C ARG A 157 -4.30 -17.62 10.48
N SER A 158 -3.19 -17.48 11.20
CA SER A 158 -3.22 -17.38 12.67
C SER A 158 -3.98 -16.14 13.19
N PHE A 159 -4.09 -15.08 12.38
CA PHE A 159 -4.91 -13.92 12.72
C PHE A 159 -6.38 -14.13 12.39
N ILE A 160 -6.68 -14.82 11.28
CA ILE A 160 -8.05 -15.02 10.81
C ILE A 160 -8.79 -16.08 11.66
N ASP A 161 -8.08 -17.12 12.07
CA ASP A 161 -8.66 -18.29 12.73
C ASP A 161 -8.61 -18.21 14.28
N GLY A 162 -7.93 -17.21 14.83
CA GLY A 162 -7.75 -16.99 16.28
C GLY A 162 -8.70 -15.94 16.84
#